data_AF-A0A3P7LH89-F1
#
_entry.id   AF-A0A3P7LH89-F1
#
_cell.length_a   1.000
_cell.length_b   1.000
_cell.length_c   1.000
_cell.angle_alpha   90.00
_cell.angle_beta   90.00
_cell.angle_gamma   90.00
#
_symmetry.space_group_name_H-M   'P 1'
#
loop_
_entity.id
_entity.type
_entity.pdbx_description
1 polymer ?
#
loop_
_entity_poly.entity_id
_entity_poly.type
_entity_poly.pdbx_seq_one_letter_code
_entity_poly.pdbx_strand_id
1 'polypeptide(L)'
;MRKLSANLTSLSSLVRALSVSSVSFVGHVPSAALAPLPNSIRLEDKHPSSLAAGLPHFAVGIWRNWGRDTFIALPGCLLRTGRFYDAKNIILSYAGCLRHGLIPNLLAEGKASRYNCRDAVWFWLYSIERYVRLAPNGHEILKCPVRRIYPHDDSVYGNDVQMQHLIDVMYEALNRHFAGIDFRERYAGPQIDEHMKDEGEGRWHQLVAGFNVKVFVDRNTGFIHGGNRWNCGTWMDKMGSSEKVGVTFDFELRPNFTIALATVPTLIDPHKAWMALDMAKEHLLGPIGIKTLDPSDWAYRGDYNNNDDGCDKTIAKGWNYHQGPEWVWVAAYYLRARLAIGNILGGSEWLSARKEVQSRLGNYYRHIRVRYFLSNDPSLL
;
A
#
# COMPACT_ATOMS: atom_id res chain seq x y z
N MET A 1 23.80 -8.98 1.20
CA MET A 1 23.82 -10.16 2.10
C MET A 1 24.12 -9.81 3.55
N ARG A 2 25.15 -9.02 3.90
CA ARG A 2 25.53 -8.71 5.31
C ARG A 2 24.42 -8.09 6.19
N LYS A 3 23.43 -7.39 5.59
CA LYS A 3 22.30 -6.76 6.30
C LYS A 3 21.06 -7.64 6.45
N LEU A 4 21.03 -8.78 5.77
CA LEU A 4 19.93 -9.73 5.93
C LEU A 4 20.24 -10.62 7.13
N SER A 5 19.21 -11.05 7.88
CA SER A 5 19.37 -11.90 9.06
C SER A 5 20.29 -13.10 8.77
N ALA A 6 21.14 -13.47 9.75
CA ALA A 6 22.20 -14.46 9.57
C ALA A 6 21.74 -15.88 9.16
N ASN A 7 20.44 -16.21 9.28
CA ASN A 7 19.92 -17.57 9.01
C ASN A 7 19.24 -17.74 7.63
N LEU A 8 19.69 -17.01 6.58
CA LEU A 8 19.17 -17.23 5.22
C LEU A 8 19.49 -18.65 4.65
N THR A 9 20.51 -19.32 5.19
CA THR A 9 20.98 -20.63 4.73
C THR A 9 20.03 -21.77 5.10
N SER A 10 19.28 -21.66 6.19
CA SER A 10 18.29 -22.65 6.62
C SER A 10 16.91 -22.48 5.95
N LEU A 11 16.72 -21.41 5.18
CA LEU A 11 15.46 -21.13 4.48
C LEU A 11 15.37 -21.93 3.17
N SER A 12 14.13 -22.22 2.75
CA SER A 12 13.85 -22.82 1.44
C SER A 12 14.34 -21.92 0.30
N SER A 13 14.59 -22.53 -0.86
CA SER A 13 15.09 -21.82 -2.05
C SER A 13 14.20 -20.64 -2.47
N LEU A 14 12.88 -20.81 -2.42
CA LEU A 14 11.91 -19.74 -2.72
C LEU A 14 12.03 -18.58 -1.73
N VAL A 15 12.01 -18.86 -0.43
CA VAL A 15 12.07 -17.81 0.60
C VAL A 15 13.40 -17.08 0.53
N ARG A 16 14.50 -17.78 0.25
CA ARG A 16 15.81 -17.18 0.02
C ARG A 16 15.80 -16.27 -1.21
N ALA A 17 15.24 -16.72 -2.33
CA ALA A 17 15.14 -15.91 -3.54
C ALA A 17 14.32 -14.63 -3.32
N LEU A 18 13.19 -14.72 -2.63
CA LEU A 18 12.37 -13.56 -2.25
C LEU A 18 13.10 -12.62 -1.27
N SER A 19 13.86 -13.18 -0.32
CA SER A 19 14.63 -12.37 0.63
C SER A 19 15.76 -11.62 -0.06
N VAL A 20 16.44 -12.26 -1.00
CA VAL A 20 17.51 -11.62 -1.80
C VAL A 20 16.93 -10.59 -2.75
N SER A 21 15.79 -10.84 -3.39
CA SER A 21 15.16 -9.88 -4.30
C SER A 21 14.78 -8.57 -3.61
N SER A 22 14.48 -8.59 -2.30
CA SER A 22 14.24 -7.37 -1.51
C SER A 22 15.41 -6.36 -1.60
N VAL A 23 16.64 -6.83 -1.80
CA VAL A 23 17.83 -5.98 -1.93
C VAL A 23 17.77 -5.13 -3.20
N SER A 24 17.17 -5.62 -4.28
CA SER A 24 17.03 -4.87 -5.53
C SER A 24 16.11 -3.65 -5.40
N PHE A 25 15.16 -3.68 -4.45
CA PHE A 25 14.21 -2.60 -4.23
C PHE A 25 14.68 -1.59 -3.18
N VAL A 26 15.58 -1.99 -2.27
CA VAL A 26 15.96 -1.20 -1.10
C VAL A 26 17.40 -0.71 -1.21
N GLY A 27 17.57 0.60 -1.34
CA GLY A 27 18.88 1.24 -1.34
C GLY A 27 18.77 2.75 -1.34
N HIS A 28 19.92 3.41 -1.12
CA HIS A 28 20.00 4.85 -1.31
C HIS A 28 20.05 5.19 -2.80
N VAL A 29 19.18 6.09 -3.24
CA VAL A 29 19.17 6.64 -4.59
C VAL A 29 19.23 8.17 -4.47
N PRO A 30 20.29 8.83 -4.97
CA PRO A 30 20.47 10.28 -4.79
C PRO A 30 19.30 11.13 -5.29
N SER A 31 18.65 10.73 -6.39
CA SER A 31 17.52 11.43 -6.98
C SER A 31 16.17 11.15 -6.30
N ALA A 32 16.15 10.33 -5.25
CA ALA A 32 14.93 9.84 -4.63
C ALA A 32 15.09 9.64 -3.12
N ALA A 33 15.58 10.68 -2.45
CA ALA A 33 15.79 10.64 -1.02
C ALA A 33 14.48 10.50 -0.21
N LEU A 34 14.61 9.97 1.00
CA LEU A 34 13.57 10.08 2.03
C LEU A 34 13.41 11.54 2.47
N ALA A 35 12.29 11.83 3.14
CA ALA A 35 12.16 13.10 3.83
C ALA A 35 13.18 13.20 4.98
N PRO A 36 13.61 14.43 5.36
CA PRO A 36 14.69 14.62 6.32
C PRO A 36 14.42 13.93 7.66
N LEU A 37 15.36 13.06 8.08
CA LEU A 37 15.34 12.45 9.40
C LEU A 37 15.90 13.42 10.46
N PRO A 38 15.55 13.23 11.75
CA PRO A 38 16.25 13.91 12.84
C PRO A 38 17.73 13.52 12.87
N ASN A 39 18.60 14.49 13.18
CA ASN A 39 20.06 14.26 13.29
C ASN A 39 20.43 13.26 14.40
N SER A 40 19.56 13.05 15.37
CA SER A 40 19.74 12.06 16.45
C SER A 40 19.51 10.62 16.01
N ILE A 41 18.93 10.38 14.83
CA ILE A 41 18.72 9.02 14.32
C ILE A 41 20.04 8.48 13.76
N ARG A 42 20.56 7.44 14.41
CA ARG A 42 21.73 6.70 13.95
C ARG A 42 21.39 5.89 12.69
N LEU A 43 22.14 6.14 11.62
CA LEU A 43 22.09 5.37 10.38
C LEU A 43 23.13 4.25 10.42
N GLU A 44 22.84 3.12 9.76
CA GLU A 44 23.84 2.05 9.52
C GLU A 44 24.77 2.38 8.34
N ASP A 45 24.30 3.18 7.39
CA ASP A 45 25.06 3.63 6.23
C ASP A 45 25.21 5.15 6.20
N LYS A 46 26.05 5.63 5.27
CA LYS A 46 26.25 7.06 4.99
C LYS A 46 24.94 7.80 4.68
N HIS A 47 23.99 7.13 4.01
CA HIS A 47 22.71 7.70 3.60
C HIS A 47 21.57 6.70 3.86
N PRO A 48 20.37 7.16 4.24
CA PRO A 48 19.25 6.25 4.48
C PRO A 48 18.78 5.60 3.18
N SER A 49 18.46 4.30 3.25
CA SER A 49 17.83 3.57 2.15
C SER A 49 16.37 3.96 2.00
N SER A 50 15.86 3.93 0.76
CA SER A 50 14.43 3.98 0.47
C SER A 50 13.98 2.77 -0.33
N LEU A 51 12.68 2.49 -0.33
CA LEU A 51 12.07 1.34 -0.99
C LEU A 51 11.42 1.78 -2.31
N ALA A 52 11.85 1.21 -3.44
CA ALA A 52 11.19 1.38 -4.72
C ALA A 52 9.87 0.61 -4.77
N ALA A 53 8.83 1.18 -5.40
CA ALA A 53 7.59 0.47 -5.68
C ALA A 53 7.75 -0.62 -6.76
N GLY A 54 8.69 -0.45 -7.68
CA GLY A 54 8.96 -1.43 -8.73
C GLY A 54 10.08 -1.01 -9.66
N LEU A 55 10.72 -1.98 -10.30
CA LEU A 55 11.79 -1.76 -11.27
C LEU A 55 11.30 -2.05 -12.70
N PRO A 56 11.75 -1.28 -13.72
CA PRO A 56 12.55 -0.05 -13.62
C PRO A 56 11.70 1.22 -13.43
N HIS A 57 10.40 1.16 -13.71
CA HIS A 57 9.55 2.34 -13.87
C HIS A 57 9.39 3.22 -12.62
N PHE A 58 9.53 2.64 -11.42
CA PHE A 58 9.35 3.33 -10.14
C PHE A 58 10.63 3.24 -9.29
N ALA A 59 11.79 3.37 -9.94
CA ALA A 59 13.09 3.18 -9.30
C ALA A 59 13.80 4.49 -8.90
N VAL A 60 13.47 5.63 -9.51
CA VAL A 60 14.24 6.89 -9.39
C VAL A 60 13.34 8.11 -9.38
N GLY A 61 13.91 9.27 -9.02
CA GLY A 61 13.18 10.54 -9.00
C GLY A 61 12.04 10.56 -7.98
N ILE A 62 11.06 11.44 -8.24
CA ILE A 62 9.83 11.52 -7.43
C ILE A 62 9.05 10.19 -7.43
N TRP A 63 9.16 9.40 -8.49
CA TRP A 63 8.40 8.16 -8.72
C TRP A 63 8.87 6.95 -7.93
N ARG A 64 9.95 7.06 -7.13
CA ARG A 64 10.46 5.91 -6.37
C ARG A 64 9.63 5.60 -5.13
N ASN A 65 9.32 6.64 -4.37
CA ASN A 65 8.84 6.54 -2.99
C ASN A 65 7.33 6.78 -2.94
N TRP A 66 6.58 5.68 -2.96
CA TRP A 66 5.12 5.69 -2.80
C TRP A 66 4.74 5.18 -1.41
N GLY A 67 4.04 5.97 -0.61
CA GLY A 67 3.70 5.64 0.78
C GLY A 67 2.90 4.36 0.89
N ARG A 68 1.89 4.19 0.02
CA ARG A 68 1.09 2.97 -0.05
C ARG A 68 1.97 1.72 -0.28
N ASP A 69 2.72 1.68 -1.37
CA ASP A 69 3.57 0.56 -1.75
C ASP A 69 4.65 0.30 -0.69
N THR A 70 5.25 1.38 -0.18
CA THR A 70 6.26 1.34 0.89
C THR A 70 5.73 0.58 2.09
N PHE A 71 4.55 0.93 2.61
CA PHE A 71 4.03 0.34 3.84
C PHE A 71 3.27 -0.97 3.64
N ILE A 72 2.86 -1.30 2.42
CA ILE A 72 2.45 -2.67 2.07
C ILE A 72 3.66 -3.61 2.08
N ALA A 73 4.78 -3.19 1.51
CA ALA A 73 5.95 -4.04 1.30
C ALA A 73 6.92 -4.08 2.49
N LEU A 74 6.97 -3.04 3.33
CA LEU A 74 7.91 -2.91 4.46
C LEU A 74 7.96 -4.15 5.37
N PRO A 75 6.83 -4.75 5.81
CA PRO A 75 6.89 -5.94 6.66
C PRO A 75 7.61 -7.12 6.00
N GLY A 76 7.40 -7.33 4.69
CA GLY A 76 8.02 -8.42 3.94
C GLY A 76 9.47 -8.14 3.57
N CYS A 77 9.75 -6.96 3.02
CA CYS A 77 11.06 -6.62 2.48
C CYS A 77 12.08 -6.23 3.56
N LEU A 78 11.64 -5.71 4.70
CA LEU A 78 12.54 -5.17 5.73
C LEU A 78 12.42 -5.90 7.07
N LEU A 79 11.21 -6.12 7.60
CA LEU A 79 11.08 -6.75 8.93
C LEU A 79 11.40 -8.24 8.90
N ARG A 80 10.82 -8.99 7.95
CA ARG A 80 11.10 -10.43 7.79
C ARG A 80 12.54 -10.73 7.40
N THR A 81 13.25 -9.77 6.82
CA THR A 81 14.64 -9.89 6.40
C THR A 81 15.63 -9.39 7.44
N GLY A 82 15.16 -8.80 8.55
CA GLY A 82 15.99 -8.30 9.65
C GLY A 82 16.54 -6.88 9.45
N ARG A 83 16.12 -6.15 8.40
CA ARG A 83 16.54 -4.78 8.10
C ARG A 83 15.77 -3.75 8.95
N PHE A 84 15.84 -3.90 10.27
CA PHE A 84 15.09 -3.07 11.21
C PHE A 84 15.53 -1.60 11.23
N TYR A 85 16.80 -1.30 10.95
CA TYR A 85 17.28 0.08 10.87
C TYR A 85 16.68 0.82 9.65
N ASP A 86 16.69 0.21 8.47
CA ASP A 86 16.06 0.78 7.28
C ASP A 86 14.55 0.96 7.49
N ALA A 87 13.86 -0.04 8.08
CA ALA A 87 12.44 0.04 8.37
C ALA A 87 12.11 1.22 9.31
N LYS A 88 12.90 1.39 10.39
CA LYS A 88 12.75 2.52 11.32
C LYS A 88 12.94 3.85 10.61
N ASN A 89 13.99 3.98 9.79
CA ASN A 89 14.27 5.21 9.05
C ASN A 89 13.12 5.58 8.10
N ILE A 90 12.58 4.61 7.36
CA ILE A 90 11.44 4.83 6.47
C ILE A 90 10.18 5.25 7.26
N ILE A 91 9.86 4.55 8.35
CA ILE A 91 8.71 4.87 9.21
C ILE A 91 8.79 6.32 9.71
N LEU A 92 9.93 6.71 10.28
CA LEU A 92 10.14 8.03 10.85
C LEU A 92 10.16 9.13 9.79
N SER A 93 10.71 8.84 8.60
CA SER A 93 10.70 9.77 7.48
C SER A 93 9.29 10.13 7.03
N TYR A 94 8.42 9.13 6.81
CA TYR A 94 7.03 9.41 6.40
C TYR A 94 6.22 10.02 7.54
N ALA A 95 6.50 9.68 8.80
CA ALA A 95 5.91 10.33 9.97
C ALA A 95 6.20 11.84 9.98
N GLY A 96 7.40 12.26 9.57
CA GLY A 96 7.76 13.66 9.42
C GLY A 96 6.86 14.42 8.43
N CYS A 97 6.34 13.71 7.43
CA CYS A 97 5.45 14.24 6.41
C CYS A 97 3.96 14.11 6.74
N LEU A 98 3.54 13.54 7.87
CA LEU A 98 2.11 13.41 8.15
C LEU A 98 1.43 14.79 8.15
N ARG A 99 0.35 14.94 7.37
CA ARG A 99 -0.41 16.20 7.22
C ARG A 99 -1.87 15.88 6.94
N HIS A 100 -2.79 16.72 7.37
CA HIS A 100 -4.23 16.48 7.32
C HIS A 100 -4.70 15.25 8.13
N GLY A 101 -3.81 14.60 8.89
CA GLY A 101 -4.03 13.27 9.47
C GLY A 101 -3.67 12.10 8.54
N LEU A 102 -3.06 12.37 7.38
CA LEU A 102 -2.74 11.39 6.34
C LEU A 102 -1.22 11.26 6.12
N ILE A 103 -0.82 10.09 5.64
CA ILE A 103 0.52 9.84 5.08
C ILE A 103 0.45 10.07 3.57
N PRO A 104 1.43 10.76 2.95
CA PRO A 104 1.37 11.06 1.52
C PRO A 104 1.51 9.79 0.66
N ASN A 105 0.87 9.79 -0.51
CA ASN A 105 1.07 8.74 -1.50
C ASN A 105 2.40 8.94 -2.20
N LEU A 106 2.61 10.10 -2.83
CA LEU A 106 3.90 10.47 -3.39
C LEU A 106 4.73 11.16 -2.32
N LEU A 107 5.88 10.62 -1.93
CA LEU A 107 6.70 11.24 -0.90
C LEU A 107 7.46 12.47 -1.42
N ALA A 108 8.13 12.35 -2.58
CA ALA A 108 8.95 13.41 -3.18
C ALA A 108 9.83 14.18 -2.15
N GLU A 109 10.65 13.45 -1.38
CA GLU A 109 11.54 13.96 -0.32
C GLU A 109 10.84 14.76 0.80
N GLY A 110 9.52 14.70 0.90
CA GLY A 110 8.75 15.58 1.78
C GLY A 110 8.47 16.97 1.21
N LYS A 111 9.10 17.37 0.10
CA LYS A 111 8.99 18.72 -0.49
C LYS A 111 7.72 18.91 -1.31
N ALA A 112 7.49 17.97 -2.21
CA ALA A 112 6.35 17.99 -3.14
C ALA A 112 5.40 16.81 -2.85
N SER A 113 5.22 16.49 -1.56
CA SER A 113 4.39 15.36 -1.16
C SER A 113 2.92 15.56 -1.54
N ARG A 114 2.30 14.52 -2.09
CA ARG A 114 0.89 14.53 -2.50
C ARG A 114 0.03 13.68 -1.56
N TYR A 115 -1.11 14.22 -1.14
CA TYR A 115 -2.00 13.64 -0.12
C TYR A 115 -3.34 13.22 -0.72
N ASN A 116 -3.29 12.52 -1.86
CA ASN A 116 -4.45 12.01 -2.57
C ASN A 116 -4.83 10.58 -2.17
N CYS A 117 -4.13 9.96 -1.20
CA CYS A 117 -4.44 8.62 -0.69
C CYS A 117 -5.02 8.66 0.73
N ARG A 118 -6.06 7.86 0.96
CA ARG A 118 -6.69 7.64 2.27
C ARG A 118 -6.18 6.37 2.95
N ASP A 119 -5.57 5.46 2.19
CA ASP A 119 -5.19 4.12 2.66
C ASP A 119 -3.75 4.04 3.20
N ALA A 120 -2.81 4.85 2.69
CA ALA A 120 -1.40 4.78 3.08
C ALA A 120 -1.17 4.96 4.59
N VAL A 121 -1.96 5.81 5.26
CA VAL A 121 -1.87 6.01 6.72
C VAL A 121 -2.16 4.73 7.51
N TRP A 122 -3.11 3.90 7.05
CA TRP A 122 -3.46 2.64 7.71
C TRP A 122 -2.38 1.58 7.50
N PHE A 123 -1.80 1.51 6.30
CA PHE A 123 -0.65 0.65 6.05
C PHE A 123 0.59 1.10 6.85
N TRP A 124 0.79 2.40 7.04
CA TRP A 124 1.85 2.95 7.89
C TRP A 124 1.66 2.56 9.36
N LEU A 125 0.46 2.75 9.91
CA LEU A 125 0.12 2.32 11.28
C LEU A 125 0.31 0.80 11.45
N TYR A 126 -0.17 0.01 10.48
CA TYR A 126 0.04 -1.43 10.46
C TYR A 126 1.53 -1.80 10.44
N SER A 127 2.33 -1.12 9.64
CA SER A 127 3.79 -1.31 9.57
C SER A 127 4.49 -1.01 10.90
N ILE A 128 4.07 0.03 11.62
CA ILE A 128 4.59 0.34 12.96
C ILE A 128 4.24 -0.77 13.94
N GLU A 129 2.98 -1.24 13.94
CA GLU A 129 2.56 -2.31 14.82
C GLU A 129 3.33 -3.62 14.53
N ARG A 130 3.57 -3.93 13.24
CA ARG A 130 4.44 -5.05 12.85
C ARG A 130 5.89 -4.83 13.28
N TYR A 131 6.42 -3.62 13.18
CA TYR A 131 7.76 -3.27 13.65
C TYR A 131 7.89 -3.55 15.15
N VAL A 132 6.95 -3.06 15.96
CA VAL A 132 6.95 -3.23 17.42
C VAL A 132 6.98 -4.71 17.81
N ARG A 133 6.28 -5.57 17.06
CA ARG A 133 6.25 -7.02 17.34
C ARG A 133 7.48 -7.79 16.86
N LEU A 134 8.09 -7.37 15.75
CA LEU A 134 9.11 -8.16 15.06
C LEU A 134 10.54 -7.69 15.34
N ALA A 135 10.74 -6.40 15.60
CA ALA A 135 12.06 -5.84 15.87
C ALA A 135 12.47 -6.10 17.33
N PRO A 136 13.76 -6.37 17.61
CA PRO A 136 14.30 -6.37 18.96
C PRO A 136 14.02 -5.03 19.65
N ASN A 137 13.47 -5.07 20.86
CA ASN A 137 13.00 -3.88 21.60
C ASN A 137 12.12 -2.94 20.74
N GLY A 138 11.31 -3.50 19.84
CA GLY A 138 10.61 -2.72 18.82
C GLY A 138 9.71 -1.60 19.35
N HIS A 139 9.22 -1.71 20.59
CA HIS A 139 8.43 -0.68 21.27
C HIS A 139 9.17 0.64 21.48
N GLU A 140 10.51 0.64 21.49
CA GLU A 140 11.32 1.87 21.61
C GLU A 140 11.13 2.83 20.42
N ILE A 141 10.68 2.32 19.26
CA ILE A 141 10.38 3.18 18.11
C ILE A 141 9.32 4.24 18.42
N LEU A 142 8.39 3.94 19.33
CA LEU A 142 7.29 4.84 19.71
C LEU A 142 7.79 6.14 20.35
N LYS A 143 8.94 6.07 21.06
CA LYS A 143 9.60 7.21 21.68
C LYS A 143 10.67 7.83 20.78
N CYS A 144 10.88 7.31 19.58
CA CYS A 144 11.88 7.88 18.68
C CYS A 144 11.43 9.27 18.22
N PRO A 145 12.37 10.22 18.13
CA PRO A 145 12.09 11.55 17.60
C PRO A 145 11.69 11.47 16.13
N VAL A 146 10.72 12.29 15.74
CA VAL A 146 10.27 12.54 14.38
C VAL A 146 10.45 14.02 14.09
N ARG A 147 11.07 14.33 12.95
CA ARG A 147 11.24 15.69 12.45
C ARG A 147 10.00 16.06 11.62
N ARG A 148 9.03 16.75 12.23
CA ARG A 148 7.80 17.18 11.58
C ARG A 148 8.10 18.36 10.66
N ILE A 149 8.03 18.11 9.36
CA ILE A 149 8.20 19.14 8.33
C ILE A 149 6.88 19.84 7.98
N TYR A 150 5.75 19.26 8.41
CA TYR A 150 4.41 19.84 8.33
C TYR A 150 3.68 19.64 9.67
N PRO A 151 3.99 20.43 10.73
CA PRO A 151 3.26 20.34 12.00
C PRO A 151 1.79 20.76 11.89
N HIS A 152 1.45 21.58 10.89
CA HIS A 152 0.10 22.07 10.61
C HIS A 152 -0.26 21.90 9.12
N ASP A 153 -1.54 21.94 8.81
CA ASP A 153 -2.07 21.71 7.45
C ASP A 153 -1.60 22.77 6.43
N ASP A 154 -1.40 24.00 6.90
CA ASP A 154 -0.93 25.17 6.16
C ASP A 154 0.59 25.35 6.19
N SER A 155 1.33 24.53 6.94
CA SER A 155 2.79 24.64 7.07
C SER A 155 3.49 24.66 5.70
N VAL A 156 4.42 25.59 5.53
CA VAL A 156 5.32 25.67 4.37
C VAL A 156 6.50 24.74 4.61
N TYR A 157 6.95 24.04 3.57
CA TYR A 157 8.04 23.08 3.70
C TYR A 157 9.29 23.72 4.34
N GLY A 158 9.79 23.10 5.40
CA GLY A 158 11.02 23.53 6.07
C GLY A 158 10.84 24.69 7.05
N ASN A 159 9.67 25.33 7.08
CA ASN A 159 9.30 26.31 8.09
C ASN A 159 8.72 25.60 9.32
N ASP A 160 8.91 26.19 10.50
CA ASP A 160 8.32 25.73 11.76
C ASP A 160 8.55 24.24 12.07
N VAL A 161 9.72 23.70 11.69
CA VAL A 161 10.04 22.29 11.91
C VAL A 161 10.01 21.98 13.40
N GLN A 162 9.21 20.98 13.78
CA GLN A 162 9.06 20.55 15.17
C GLN A 162 9.58 19.14 15.39
N MET A 163 10.02 18.88 16.61
CA MET A 163 10.36 17.54 17.07
C MET A 163 9.19 16.98 17.87
N GLN A 164 8.72 15.79 17.51
CA GLN A 164 7.66 15.06 18.21
C GLN A 164 8.05 13.59 18.34
N HIS A 165 7.52 12.86 19.32
CA HIS A 165 7.71 11.42 19.35
C HIS A 165 6.79 10.73 18.34
N LEU A 166 7.21 9.59 17.81
CA LEU A 166 6.40 8.82 16.86
C LEU A 166 4.99 8.51 17.40
N ILE A 167 4.86 8.20 18.69
CA ILE A 167 3.57 7.92 19.32
C ILE A 167 2.60 9.10 19.25
N ASP A 168 3.11 10.33 19.37
CA ASP A 168 2.29 11.55 19.29
C ASP A 168 1.81 11.78 17.85
N VAL A 169 2.66 11.49 16.86
CA VAL A 169 2.30 11.56 15.44
C VAL A 169 1.26 10.49 15.06
N MET A 170 1.38 9.29 15.64
CA MET A 170 0.35 8.24 15.46
C MET A 170 -0.98 8.67 16.07
N TYR A 171 -0.95 9.26 17.26
CA TYR A 171 -2.14 9.78 17.92
C TYR A 171 -2.77 10.91 17.09
N GLU A 172 -1.97 11.84 16.56
CA GLU A 172 -2.44 12.90 15.66
C GLU A 172 -3.20 12.31 14.47
N ALA A 173 -2.64 11.29 13.81
CA ALA A 173 -3.29 10.61 12.68
C ALA A 173 -4.68 10.07 13.06
N LEU A 174 -4.78 9.33 14.17
CA LEU A 174 -6.03 8.74 14.64
C LEU A 174 -7.04 9.79 15.09
N ASN A 175 -6.59 10.78 15.87
CA ASN A 175 -7.44 11.84 16.39
C ASN A 175 -8.01 12.70 15.26
N ARG A 176 -7.22 12.99 14.22
CA ARG A 176 -7.67 13.70 13.02
C ARG A 176 -8.80 12.97 12.29
N HIS A 177 -8.67 11.64 12.11
CA HIS A 177 -9.76 10.84 11.52
C HIS A 177 -11.02 10.86 12.37
N PHE A 178 -10.86 10.77 13.70
CA PHE A 178 -11.99 10.83 14.62
C PHE A 178 -12.65 12.21 14.65
N ALA A 179 -11.88 13.29 14.56
CA ALA A 179 -12.39 14.66 14.51
C ALA A 179 -13.09 14.97 13.17
N GLY A 180 -12.66 14.29 12.11
CA GLY A 180 -13.07 14.56 10.74
C GLY A 180 -11.98 15.33 9.99
N ILE A 181 -11.74 14.91 8.76
CA ILE A 181 -10.77 15.49 7.83
C ILE A 181 -11.58 16.10 6.69
N ASP A 182 -11.33 17.36 6.37
CA ASP A 182 -11.94 18.07 5.25
C ASP A 182 -10.90 19.09 4.74
N PHE A 183 -10.33 18.83 3.58
CA PHE A 183 -9.33 19.71 2.98
C PHE A 183 -9.36 19.65 1.46
N ARG A 184 -8.76 20.66 0.84
CA ARG A 184 -8.47 20.71 -0.59
C ARG A 184 -6.98 20.49 -0.81
N GLU A 185 -6.63 19.62 -1.77
CA GLU A 185 -5.23 19.34 -2.09
C GLU A 185 -4.46 20.64 -2.39
N ARG A 186 -3.27 20.77 -1.82
CA ARG A 186 -2.40 21.94 -2.04
C ARG A 186 -1.99 21.98 -3.50
N TYR A 187 -2.05 23.17 -4.10
CA TYR A 187 -1.77 23.38 -5.52
C TYR A 187 -2.73 22.62 -6.44
N ALA A 188 -3.99 22.42 -6.03
CA ALA A 188 -5.05 21.87 -6.88
C ALA A 188 -5.07 22.49 -8.28
N GLY A 189 -5.24 21.65 -9.28
CA GLY A 189 -5.24 22.02 -10.70
C GLY A 189 -4.39 21.09 -11.57
N PRO A 190 -4.38 21.33 -12.90
CA PRO A 190 -3.74 20.45 -13.89
C PRO A 190 -2.25 20.18 -13.64
N GLN A 191 -1.56 21.08 -12.95
CA GLN A 191 -0.14 20.97 -12.60
C GLN A 191 0.19 19.80 -11.67
N ILE A 192 -0.75 19.37 -10.82
CA ILE A 192 -0.56 18.20 -9.95
C ILE A 192 -1.34 16.97 -10.43
N ASP A 193 -2.38 17.18 -11.24
CA ASP A 193 -3.19 16.12 -11.86
C ASP A 193 -3.98 16.67 -13.05
N GLU A 194 -3.60 16.30 -14.27
CA GLU A 194 -4.24 16.77 -15.51
C GLU A 194 -5.61 16.12 -15.79
N HIS A 195 -5.95 15.03 -15.09
CA HIS A 195 -7.19 14.29 -15.31
C HIS A 195 -8.25 14.57 -14.22
N MET A 196 -7.83 15.08 -13.07
CA MET A 196 -8.72 15.43 -11.97
C MET A 196 -9.43 16.76 -12.24
N LYS A 197 -10.78 16.73 -12.24
CA LYS A 197 -11.61 17.90 -12.51
C LYS A 197 -11.79 18.75 -11.26
N ASP A 198 -11.73 20.06 -11.44
CA ASP A 198 -11.86 21.07 -10.38
C ASP A 198 -13.26 21.74 -10.32
N GLU A 199 -13.96 21.76 -11.46
CA GLU A 199 -15.32 22.28 -11.60
C GLU A 199 -16.14 21.37 -12.54
N GLY A 200 -17.45 21.30 -12.29
CA GLY A 200 -18.35 20.38 -12.98
C GLY A 200 -19.02 21.01 -14.18
N GLU A 201 -18.85 20.41 -15.37
CA GLU A 201 -19.86 20.48 -16.41
C GLU A 201 -21.09 19.67 -15.96
N GLY A 202 -22.00 20.32 -15.24
CA GLY A 202 -23.29 19.77 -14.84
C GLY A 202 -24.31 20.90 -14.73
N ARG A 203 -25.54 20.66 -15.23
CA ARG A 203 -26.64 21.66 -15.30
C ARG A 203 -27.12 22.25 -13.96
N TRP A 204 -26.49 21.90 -12.84
CA TRP A 204 -26.78 22.43 -11.51
C TRP A 204 -25.45 22.65 -10.80
N HIS A 205 -25.21 23.88 -10.32
CA HIS A 205 -23.98 24.36 -9.68
C HIS A 205 -23.66 23.63 -8.35
N GLN A 206 -23.34 22.34 -8.42
CA GLN A 206 -22.71 21.58 -7.34
C GLN A 206 -21.27 21.29 -7.76
N LEU A 207 -20.33 22.02 -7.16
CA LEU A 207 -18.89 21.95 -7.39
C LEU A 207 -18.41 20.49 -7.41
N VAL A 208 -17.95 20.01 -8.57
CA VAL A 208 -17.21 18.75 -8.72
C VAL A 208 -15.81 19.00 -8.19
N ALA A 209 -15.52 18.54 -6.97
CA ALA A 209 -14.25 18.85 -6.33
C ALA A 209 -13.37 17.60 -6.18
N GLY A 210 -12.78 17.13 -7.29
CA GLY A 210 -11.86 15.98 -7.29
C GLY A 210 -10.65 16.19 -6.38
N PHE A 211 -10.23 17.44 -6.18
CA PHE A 211 -9.16 17.81 -5.26
C PHE A 211 -9.60 17.97 -3.80
N ASN A 212 -10.91 17.92 -3.51
CA ASN A 212 -11.39 17.98 -2.14
C ASN A 212 -11.50 16.57 -1.58
N VAL A 213 -10.91 16.36 -0.41
CA VAL A 213 -10.86 15.08 0.29
C VAL A 213 -11.52 15.23 1.64
N LYS A 214 -12.52 14.37 1.87
CA LYS A 214 -13.21 14.26 3.15
C LYS A 214 -13.05 12.88 3.73
N VAL A 215 -12.80 12.77 5.04
CA VAL A 215 -12.76 11.50 5.77
C VAL A 215 -13.40 11.69 7.13
N PHE A 216 -14.24 10.75 7.57
CA PHE A 216 -14.90 10.82 8.87
C PHE A 216 -15.19 9.43 9.42
N VAL A 217 -15.34 9.33 10.74
CA VAL A 217 -15.81 8.13 11.43
C VAL A 217 -17.33 8.20 11.54
N ASP A 218 -18.04 7.20 11.01
CA ASP A 218 -19.46 7.01 11.31
C ASP A 218 -19.60 6.66 12.80
N ARG A 219 -20.33 7.49 13.55
CA ARG A 219 -20.48 7.35 15.00
C ARG A 219 -21.35 6.16 15.41
N ASN A 220 -22.18 5.64 14.51
CA ASN A 220 -23.04 4.51 14.80
C ASN A 220 -22.29 3.18 14.64
N THR A 221 -21.40 3.10 13.65
CA THR A 221 -20.70 1.85 13.29
C THR A 221 -19.24 1.83 13.71
N GLY A 222 -18.62 3.00 13.92
CA GLY A 222 -17.19 3.15 14.15
C GLY A 222 -16.33 3.02 12.89
N PHE A 223 -16.92 2.77 11.72
CA PHE A 223 -16.19 2.64 10.46
C PHE A 223 -15.81 4.00 9.86
N ILE A 224 -14.74 4.00 9.09
CA ILE A 224 -14.21 5.19 8.43
C ILE A 224 -14.78 5.28 7.02
N HIS A 225 -15.42 6.39 6.73
CA HIS A 225 -15.92 6.75 5.42
C HIS A 225 -15.11 7.91 4.86
N GLY A 226 -14.96 7.99 3.54
CA GLY A 226 -14.28 9.12 2.95
C GLY A 226 -14.06 9.03 1.46
N GLY A 227 -13.66 10.16 0.91
CA GLY A 227 -13.59 10.43 -0.52
C GLY A 227 -14.93 10.86 -1.11
N ASN A 228 -14.93 11.03 -2.41
CA ASN A 228 -16.10 11.27 -3.25
C ASN A 228 -15.92 10.53 -4.59
N ARG A 229 -16.94 10.53 -5.45
CA ARG A 229 -16.93 9.81 -6.73
C ARG A 229 -15.82 10.24 -7.72
N TRP A 230 -15.17 11.38 -7.47
CA TRP A 230 -14.11 11.96 -8.27
C TRP A 230 -12.72 11.78 -7.64
N ASN A 231 -12.62 11.16 -6.46
CA ASN A 231 -11.36 10.82 -5.83
C ASN A 231 -10.94 9.38 -6.13
N CYS A 232 -9.64 9.12 -6.05
CA CYS A 232 -9.03 7.80 -6.12
C CYS A 232 -8.19 7.52 -4.86
N GLY A 233 -8.82 7.65 -3.69
CA GLY A 233 -8.14 7.57 -2.39
C GLY A 233 -7.74 6.17 -1.92
N THR A 234 -8.03 5.11 -2.68
CA THR A 234 -7.65 3.72 -2.38
C THR A 234 -6.57 3.27 -3.35
N TRP A 235 -5.99 2.08 -3.16
CA TRP A 235 -5.02 1.51 -4.10
C TRP A 235 -5.56 1.24 -5.50
N MET A 236 -6.89 1.20 -5.67
CA MET A 236 -7.54 1.11 -6.96
C MET A 236 -7.70 2.51 -7.55
N ASP A 237 -6.57 3.18 -7.85
CA ASP A 237 -6.49 4.63 -8.05
C ASP A 237 -6.46 5.11 -9.50
N LYS A 238 -6.94 4.29 -10.44
CA LYS A 238 -7.06 4.73 -11.83
C LYS A 238 -8.11 5.84 -11.95
N MET A 239 -7.64 7.09 -12.06
CA MET A 239 -8.50 8.27 -12.27
C MET A 239 -9.42 8.07 -13.48
N GLY A 240 -10.69 8.46 -13.33
CA GLY A 240 -11.73 8.29 -14.34
C GLY A 240 -12.42 6.91 -14.35
N SER A 241 -11.93 5.93 -13.57
CA SER A 241 -12.52 4.58 -13.47
C SER A 241 -13.83 4.48 -12.67
N SER A 242 -14.24 5.59 -12.06
CA SER A 242 -15.44 5.71 -11.22
C SER A 242 -16.60 6.49 -11.86
N GLU A 243 -16.45 7.00 -13.11
CA GLU A 243 -17.45 7.91 -13.70
C GLU A 243 -18.77 7.22 -14.10
N LYS A 244 -18.71 5.96 -14.48
CA LYS A 244 -19.88 5.13 -14.75
C LYS A 244 -20.18 4.31 -13.51
N VAL A 245 -21.46 4.06 -13.26
CA VAL A 245 -22.05 3.29 -12.15
C VAL A 245 -22.31 4.05 -10.84
N GLY A 246 -23.56 4.02 -10.40
CA GLY A 246 -24.03 4.56 -9.12
C GLY A 246 -23.81 3.58 -7.97
N VAL A 247 -24.78 3.52 -7.06
CA VAL A 247 -24.87 2.81 -5.76
C VAL A 247 -24.48 1.30 -5.76
N THR A 248 -24.04 0.72 -6.87
CA THR A 248 -23.80 -0.73 -7.01
C THR A 248 -22.38 -1.19 -6.65
N PHE A 249 -21.42 -0.30 -6.40
CA PHE A 249 -20.04 -0.69 -6.04
C PHE A 249 -19.93 -1.47 -4.72
N ASP A 250 -20.86 -1.27 -3.79
CA ASP A 250 -20.79 -1.89 -2.46
C ASP A 250 -20.95 -3.41 -2.49
N PHE A 251 -21.61 -3.95 -3.53
CA PHE A 251 -21.91 -5.38 -3.67
C PHE A 251 -21.04 -6.09 -4.70
N GLU A 252 -19.95 -5.46 -5.14
CA GLU A 252 -18.98 -6.08 -6.04
C GLU A 252 -18.09 -7.09 -5.31
N LEU A 253 -17.96 -8.30 -5.86
CA LEU A 253 -16.98 -9.26 -5.35
C LEU A 253 -15.57 -8.84 -5.79
N ARG A 254 -14.80 -8.32 -4.82
CA ARG A 254 -13.41 -7.85 -4.99
C ARG A 254 -12.48 -8.49 -3.97
N PRO A 255 -11.17 -8.57 -4.24
CA PRO A 255 -10.22 -9.24 -3.34
C PRO A 255 -9.83 -8.41 -2.11
N ASN A 256 -10.32 -7.17 -1.99
CA ASN A 256 -9.90 -6.21 -0.95
C ASN A 256 -10.19 -6.67 0.48
N PHE A 257 -11.31 -7.36 0.72
CA PHE A 257 -11.68 -7.83 2.07
C PHE A 257 -10.65 -8.80 2.66
N THR A 258 -9.86 -9.46 1.81
CA THR A 258 -8.80 -10.38 2.23
C THR A 258 -7.71 -9.67 3.02
N ILE A 259 -7.49 -8.37 2.80
CA ILE A 259 -6.55 -7.55 3.58
C ILE A 259 -7.03 -7.42 5.03
N ALA A 260 -8.34 -7.19 5.23
CA ALA A 260 -8.93 -7.12 6.57
C ALA A 260 -8.84 -8.48 7.26
N LEU A 261 -9.24 -9.57 6.60
CA LEU A 261 -9.19 -10.91 7.19
C LEU A 261 -7.76 -11.39 7.48
N ALA A 262 -6.77 -10.95 6.72
CA ALA A 262 -5.36 -11.29 6.95
C ALA A 262 -4.72 -10.48 8.10
N THR A 263 -5.26 -9.30 8.41
CA THR A 263 -4.73 -8.41 9.45
C THR A 263 -5.47 -8.55 10.77
N VAL A 264 -6.80 -8.71 10.71
CA VAL A 264 -7.71 -8.86 11.85
C VAL A 264 -8.65 -10.05 11.59
N PRO A 265 -8.16 -11.30 11.68
CA PRO A 265 -8.94 -12.50 11.32
C PRO A 265 -10.13 -12.77 12.25
N THR A 266 -10.20 -12.08 13.39
CA THR A 266 -11.29 -12.17 14.37
C THR A 266 -12.37 -11.10 14.18
N LEU A 267 -12.29 -10.29 13.12
CA LEU A 267 -13.23 -9.18 12.88
C LEU A 267 -14.65 -9.67 12.59
N ILE A 268 -14.77 -10.82 11.93
CA ILE A 268 -16.06 -11.45 11.60
C ILE A 268 -16.02 -12.92 12.01
N ASP A 269 -17.19 -13.55 12.05
CA ASP A 269 -17.33 -14.98 12.30
C ASP A 269 -16.41 -15.80 11.35
N PRO A 270 -15.61 -16.74 11.86
CA PRO A 270 -14.61 -17.43 11.06
C PRO A 270 -15.22 -18.36 10.00
N HIS A 271 -16.42 -18.91 10.20
CA HIS A 271 -17.10 -19.70 9.18
C HIS A 271 -17.58 -18.82 8.02
N LYS A 272 -18.15 -17.64 8.31
CA LYS A 272 -18.50 -16.64 7.28
C LYS A 272 -17.27 -16.15 6.52
N ALA A 273 -16.17 -15.88 7.23
CA ALA A 273 -14.90 -15.52 6.62
C ALA A 273 -14.38 -16.61 5.68
N TRP A 274 -14.47 -17.86 6.09
CA TRP A 274 -14.06 -19.01 5.29
C TRP A 274 -14.90 -19.14 4.01
N MET A 275 -16.23 -19.03 4.12
CA MET A 275 -17.13 -19.02 2.96
C MET A 275 -16.78 -17.89 1.98
N ALA A 276 -16.56 -16.66 2.48
CA ALA A 276 -16.17 -15.53 1.64
C ALA A 276 -14.83 -15.77 0.93
N LEU A 277 -13.87 -16.42 1.61
CA LEU A 277 -12.60 -16.80 1.01
C LEU A 277 -12.75 -17.89 -0.05
N ASP A 278 -13.66 -18.86 0.13
CA ASP A 278 -13.96 -19.85 -0.90
C ASP A 278 -14.60 -19.20 -2.14
N MET A 279 -15.49 -18.20 -1.96
CA MET A 279 -16.00 -17.40 -3.09
C MET A 279 -14.87 -16.66 -3.83
N ALA A 280 -13.96 -16.01 -3.12
CA ALA A 280 -12.81 -15.34 -3.74
C ALA A 280 -11.89 -16.34 -4.47
N LYS A 281 -11.74 -17.56 -3.95
CA LYS A 281 -10.99 -18.63 -4.60
C LYS A 281 -11.61 -19.03 -5.93
N GLU A 282 -12.92 -19.24 -5.94
CA GLU A 282 -13.66 -19.73 -7.09
C GLU A 282 -13.73 -18.70 -8.21
N HIS A 283 -14.05 -17.44 -7.87
CA HIS A 283 -14.35 -16.42 -8.87
C HIS A 283 -13.16 -15.51 -9.20
N LEU A 284 -12.28 -15.23 -8.24
CA LEU A 284 -11.24 -14.21 -8.42
C LEU A 284 -9.85 -14.78 -8.58
N LEU A 285 -9.54 -15.93 -7.99
CA LEU A 285 -8.15 -16.39 -7.87
C LEU A 285 -7.61 -16.93 -9.21
N GLY A 286 -6.72 -16.15 -9.81
CA GLY A 286 -6.03 -16.50 -11.06
C GLY A 286 -4.86 -17.46 -10.89
N PRO A 287 -4.08 -17.75 -11.94
CA PRO A 287 -2.92 -18.65 -11.86
C PRO A 287 -1.80 -18.11 -10.95
N ILE A 288 -1.57 -16.79 -11.02
CA ILE A 288 -0.54 -16.08 -10.25
C ILE A 288 -1.15 -14.99 -9.37
N GLY A 289 -1.97 -14.10 -9.94
CA GLY A 289 -2.61 -13.03 -9.18
C GLY A 289 -4.02 -13.39 -8.73
N ILE A 290 -4.72 -12.39 -8.20
CA ILE A 290 -6.15 -12.42 -7.92
C ILE A 290 -6.81 -11.30 -8.72
N LYS A 291 -7.89 -11.61 -9.42
CA LYS A 291 -8.64 -10.65 -10.24
C LYS A 291 -9.18 -9.54 -9.35
N THR A 292 -9.17 -8.33 -9.89
CA THR A 292 -9.59 -7.12 -9.17
C THR A 292 -11.10 -6.90 -9.14
N LEU A 293 -11.83 -7.60 -10.00
CA LEU A 293 -13.29 -7.64 -10.09
C LEU A 293 -13.72 -9.04 -10.55
N ASP A 294 -14.91 -9.47 -10.15
CA ASP A 294 -15.54 -10.71 -10.58
C ASP A 294 -15.77 -10.74 -12.11
N PRO A 295 -15.36 -11.79 -12.83
CA PRO A 295 -15.64 -11.95 -14.26
C PRO A 295 -17.12 -11.91 -14.68
N SER A 296 -18.05 -12.19 -13.77
CA SER A 296 -19.49 -12.10 -14.02
C SER A 296 -20.03 -10.66 -13.98
N ASP A 297 -19.25 -9.72 -13.44
CA ASP A 297 -19.61 -8.32 -13.43
C ASP A 297 -19.52 -7.73 -14.85
N TRP A 298 -20.51 -6.92 -15.22
CA TRP A 298 -20.58 -6.30 -16.54
C TRP A 298 -19.40 -5.35 -16.83
N ALA A 299 -18.79 -4.78 -15.78
CA ALA A 299 -17.65 -3.89 -15.89
C ALA A 299 -16.30 -4.63 -16.00
N TYR A 300 -16.30 -5.97 -15.92
CA TYR A 300 -15.08 -6.76 -16.00
C TYR A 300 -14.37 -6.63 -17.36
N ARG A 301 -13.09 -6.27 -17.29
CA ARG A 301 -12.14 -6.11 -18.39
C ARG A 301 -10.75 -6.58 -17.94
N GLY A 302 -10.46 -7.87 -18.11
CA GLY A 302 -9.23 -8.49 -17.59
C GLY A 302 -7.90 -8.08 -18.23
N ASP A 303 -7.92 -7.63 -19.49
CA ASP A 303 -6.71 -7.36 -20.28
C ASP A 303 -6.32 -5.88 -20.24
N TYR A 304 -5.29 -5.55 -19.48
CA TYR A 304 -4.81 -4.18 -19.34
C TYR A 304 -3.87 -3.76 -20.47
N ASN A 305 -4.21 -2.67 -21.16
CA ASN A 305 -3.35 -2.02 -22.13
C ASN A 305 -3.36 -0.50 -21.94
N ASN A 306 -2.28 0.06 -21.39
CA ASN A 306 -2.19 1.51 -21.16
C ASN A 306 -2.02 2.33 -22.46
N ASN A 307 -1.61 1.68 -23.55
CA ASN A 307 -1.42 2.31 -24.85
C ASN A 307 -2.68 2.24 -25.72
N ASP A 308 -3.78 1.67 -25.21
CA ASP A 308 -5.04 1.62 -25.93
C ASP A 308 -5.58 3.05 -26.15
N ASP A 309 -5.65 3.48 -27.40
CA ASP A 309 -6.22 4.78 -27.79
C ASP A 309 -7.57 4.62 -28.52
N GLY A 310 -8.24 3.49 -28.27
CA GLY A 310 -9.54 3.18 -28.84
C GLY A 310 -10.68 4.00 -28.22
N CYS A 311 -11.86 3.83 -28.80
CA CYS A 311 -13.06 4.55 -28.38
C CYS A 311 -13.79 3.88 -27.19
N ASP A 312 -13.42 2.65 -26.82
CA ASP A 312 -14.02 1.97 -25.66
C ASP A 312 -13.44 2.56 -24.35
N LYS A 313 -14.21 3.46 -23.74
CA LYS A 313 -13.87 4.12 -22.48
C LYS A 313 -13.57 3.15 -21.33
N THR A 314 -14.01 1.88 -21.39
CA THR A 314 -13.78 0.90 -20.33
C THR A 314 -12.38 0.29 -20.36
N ILE A 315 -11.61 0.49 -21.44
CA ILE A 315 -10.25 -0.04 -21.59
C ILE A 315 -9.25 1.01 -22.08
N ALA A 316 -9.72 2.05 -22.78
CA ALA A 316 -8.88 3.12 -23.31
C ALA A 316 -7.99 3.74 -22.23
N LYS A 317 -6.72 3.98 -22.59
CA LYS A 317 -5.66 4.48 -21.72
C LYS A 317 -5.53 3.69 -20.41
N GLY A 318 -5.81 2.39 -20.46
CA GLY A 318 -5.70 1.48 -19.31
C GLY A 318 -6.74 1.74 -18.22
N TRP A 319 -7.94 2.23 -18.57
CA TRP A 319 -9.03 2.48 -17.61
C TRP A 319 -9.34 1.26 -16.72
N ASN A 320 -9.20 0.06 -17.27
CA ASN A 320 -9.48 -1.20 -16.60
C ASN A 320 -8.39 -1.69 -15.63
N TYR A 321 -7.39 -0.87 -15.28
CA TYR A 321 -6.25 -1.27 -14.44
C TYR A 321 -6.65 -2.01 -13.13
N HIS A 322 -7.83 -1.69 -12.58
CA HIS A 322 -8.40 -2.33 -11.38
C HIS A 322 -9.80 -2.93 -11.61
N GLN A 323 -10.14 -3.28 -12.85
CA GLN A 323 -11.46 -3.79 -13.23
C GLN A 323 -11.39 -5.19 -13.86
N GLY A 324 -10.49 -6.03 -13.37
CA GLY A 324 -10.28 -7.37 -13.89
C GLY A 324 -8.84 -7.88 -13.82
N PRO A 325 -7.81 -7.06 -14.13
CA PRO A 325 -6.42 -7.50 -14.10
C PRO A 325 -6.05 -8.19 -12.78
N GLU A 326 -5.17 -9.19 -12.87
CA GLU A 326 -4.76 -10.02 -11.75
C GLU A 326 -3.59 -9.40 -10.98
N TRP A 327 -3.82 -9.06 -9.72
CA TRP A 327 -2.80 -8.43 -8.87
C TRP A 327 -2.18 -9.43 -7.89
N VAL A 328 -0.85 -9.41 -7.79
CA VAL A 328 -0.08 -10.43 -7.03
C VAL A 328 -0.04 -10.12 -5.53
N TRP A 329 0.11 -8.86 -5.14
CA TRP A 329 0.25 -8.51 -3.72
C TRP A 329 -1.04 -8.78 -2.93
N VAL A 330 -2.21 -8.54 -3.53
CA VAL A 330 -3.51 -8.85 -2.91
C VAL A 330 -3.73 -10.36 -2.82
N ALA A 331 -3.26 -11.13 -3.81
CA ALA A 331 -3.27 -12.58 -3.73
C ALA A 331 -2.47 -13.08 -2.52
N ALA A 332 -1.36 -12.43 -2.17
CA ALA A 332 -0.62 -12.76 -0.95
C ALA A 332 -1.43 -12.48 0.33
N TYR A 333 -2.25 -11.42 0.36
CA TYR A 333 -3.19 -11.18 1.47
C TYR A 333 -4.29 -12.23 1.53
N TYR A 334 -4.84 -12.66 0.39
CA TYR A 334 -5.75 -13.80 0.32
C TYR A 334 -5.14 -15.07 0.94
N LEU A 335 -3.91 -15.44 0.55
CA LEU A 335 -3.23 -16.62 1.10
C LEU A 335 -3.00 -16.49 2.61
N ARG A 336 -2.66 -15.30 3.09
CA ARG A 336 -2.52 -15.04 4.54
C ARG A 336 -3.86 -15.15 5.27
N ALA A 337 -4.94 -14.64 4.70
CA ALA A 337 -6.28 -14.77 5.26
C ALA A 337 -6.72 -16.24 5.33
N ARG A 338 -6.48 -17.04 4.27
CA ARG A 338 -6.73 -18.50 4.29
C ARG A 338 -6.01 -19.19 5.44
N LEU A 339 -4.74 -18.89 5.65
CA LEU A 339 -4.00 -19.46 6.79
C LEU A 339 -4.55 -18.97 8.13
N ALA A 340 -4.82 -17.68 8.28
CA ALA A 340 -5.28 -17.10 9.54
C ALA A 340 -6.65 -17.67 9.96
N ILE A 341 -7.63 -17.67 9.05
CA ILE A 341 -8.98 -18.20 9.31
C ILE A 341 -8.94 -19.73 9.45
N GLY A 342 -8.21 -20.42 8.56
CA GLY A 342 -8.05 -21.88 8.65
C GLY A 342 -7.42 -22.32 9.97
N ASN A 343 -6.48 -21.55 10.51
CA ASN A 343 -5.89 -21.82 11.83
C ASN A 343 -6.90 -21.64 12.98
N ILE A 344 -7.82 -20.67 12.87
CA ILE A 344 -8.89 -20.47 13.86
C ILE A 344 -9.89 -21.63 13.83
N LEU A 345 -10.30 -22.07 12.63
CA LEU A 345 -11.26 -23.17 12.45
C LEU A 345 -10.65 -24.55 12.76
N GLY A 346 -9.35 -24.72 12.55
CA GLY A 346 -8.67 -26.00 12.75
C GLY A 346 -9.06 -27.06 11.72
N GLY A 347 -8.93 -28.33 12.09
CA GLY A 347 -9.47 -29.48 11.34
C GLY A 347 -9.14 -29.51 9.84
N SER A 348 -10.19 -29.74 9.03
CA SER A 348 -10.12 -29.83 7.56
C SER A 348 -9.70 -28.52 6.90
N GLU A 349 -10.18 -27.39 7.43
CA GLU A 349 -9.97 -26.05 6.91
C GLU A 349 -8.50 -25.67 7.03
N TRP A 350 -7.88 -25.94 8.18
CA TRP A 350 -6.44 -25.74 8.36
C TRP A 350 -5.60 -26.55 7.38
N LEU A 351 -5.91 -27.83 7.21
CA LEU A 351 -5.22 -28.70 6.27
C LEU A 351 -5.40 -28.24 4.82
N SER A 352 -6.61 -27.82 4.46
CA SER A 352 -6.94 -27.27 3.14
C SER A 352 -6.17 -25.98 2.87
N ALA A 353 -6.17 -25.03 3.80
CA ALA A 353 -5.43 -23.77 3.69
C ALA A 353 -3.94 -24.01 3.45
N ARG A 354 -3.32 -24.91 4.22
CA ARG A 354 -1.90 -25.23 4.06
C ARG A 354 -1.58 -25.83 2.69
N LYS A 355 -2.38 -26.79 2.22
CA LYS A 355 -2.22 -27.40 0.88
C LYS A 355 -2.35 -26.36 -0.22
N GLU A 356 -3.35 -25.50 -0.12
CA GLU A 356 -3.60 -24.44 -1.09
C GLU A 356 -2.44 -23.44 -1.16
N VAL A 357 -1.98 -22.94 -0.01
CA VAL A 357 -0.84 -22.02 0.04
C VAL A 357 0.43 -22.68 -0.50
N GLN A 358 0.71 -23.92 -0.12
CA GLN A 358 1.90 -24.62 -0.61
C GLN A 358 1.89 -24.79 -2.14
N SER A 359 0.73 -25.15 -2.71
CA SER A 359 0.53 -25.23 -4.15
C SER A 359 0.78 -23.88 -4.83
N ARG A 360 0.21 -22.80 -4.28
CA ARG A 360 0.36 -21.44 -4.79
C ARG A 360 1.79 -20.93 -4.76
N LEU A 361 2.52 -21.18 -3.66
CA LEU A 361 3.94 -20.85 -3.57
C LEU A 361 4.77 -21.61 -4.62
N GLY A 362 4.38 -22.83 -4.99
CA GLY A 362 5.00 -23.57 -6.10
C GLY A 362 4.85 -22.85 -7.46
N ASN A 363 3.69 -22.24 -7.73
CA ASN A 363 3.49 -21.43 -8.94
C ASN A 363 4.36 -20.18 -8.94
N TYR A 364 4.48 -19.49 -7.80
CA TYR A 364 5.35 -18.32 -7.67
C TYR A 364 6.82 -18.66 -7.87
N TYR A 365 7.26 -19.79 -7.32
CA TYR A 365 8.63 -20.27 -7.52
C TYR A 365 8.93 -20.54 -9.00
N ARG A 366 8.02 -21.19 -9.73
CA ARG A 366 8.17 -21.39 -11.17
C ARG A 366 8.22 -20.07 -11.93
N HIS A 367 7.33 -19.13 -11.60
CA HIS A 367 7.30 -17.82 -12.24
C HIS A 367 8.59 -17.02 -12.04
N ILE A 368 9.11 -17.00 -10.81
CA ILE A 368 10.35 -16.28 -10.45
C ILE A 368 11.56 -16.90 -11.17
N ARG A 369 11.64 -18.23 -11.26
CA ARG A 369 12.80 -18.90 -11.89
C ARG A 369 12.91 -18.70 -13.40
N VAL A 370 11.80 -18.52 -14.09
CA VAL A 370 11.78 -18.41 -15.55
C VAL A 370 12.04 -16.97 -16.04
N ARG A 371 11.92 -15.97 -15.15
CA ARG A 371 12.05 -14.55 -15.52
C ARG A 371 13.45 -14.01 -15.20
N TYR A 372 14.05 -13.35 -16.21
CA TYR A 372 15.43 -12.83 -16.24
C TYR A 372 15.82 -11.86 -15.10
N PHE A 373 14.87 -11.16 -14.47
CA PHE A 373 15.20 -10.14 -13.45
C PHE A 373 15.80 -10.71 -12.15
N LEU A 374 15.70 -12.02 -11.93
CA LEU A 374 16.31 -12.72 -10.78
C LEU A 374 17.14 -13.94 -11.22
N SER A 375 17.39 -14.11 -12.52
CA SER A 375 18.29 -15.16 -12.99
C SER A 375 19.72 -14.77 -12.66
N ASN A 376 20.39 -15.60 -11.84
CA ASN A 376 21.83 -15.57 -11.62
C ASN A 376 22.56 -15.94 -12.93
N ASP A 377 22.54 -15.06 -13.93
CA ASP A 377 23.50 -15.14 -15.04
C ASP A 377 24.77 -14.39 -14.60
N PRO A 378 25.88 -15.11 -14.33
CA PRO A 378 27.13 -14.49 -13.90
C PRO A 378 27.77 -13.60 -14.98
N SER A 379 27.27 -13.63 -16.22
CA SER A 379 27.79 -12.81 -17.33
C SER A 379 27.31 -11.35 -17.35
N LEU A 380 26.38 -10.99 -16.44
CA LEU A 380 25.78 -9.65 -16.33
C LEU A 380 26.15 -8.90 -15.02
N LEU A 381 27.07 -9.44 -14.22
CA LEU A 381 27.77 -8.75 -13.12
C LEU A 381 29.23 -8.52 -13.51
#